data_AF-A0A7L3W0H4-F1
#
_entry.id   AF-A0A7L3W0H4-F1
#
_cell.length_a   1.000
_cell.length_b   1.000
_cell.length_c   1.000
_cell.angle_alpha   90.00
_cell.angle_beta   90.00
_cell.angle_gamma   90.00
#
_symmetry.space_group_name_H-M   'P 1'
#
loop_
_entity.id
_entity.type
_entity.pdbx_description
1 polymer ?
#
loop_
_entity_poly.entity_id
_entity_poly.type
_entity_poly.pdbx_seq_one_letter_code
_entity_poly.pdbx_strand_id
1 'polypeptide(L)'
;RPCSPPRLRRASASHRACLIARYNFIYAKERLEAECILRRYVCNLETVQRIIYIACVESFRAAKMAFWKVKINVKDTLSICYRGGPTSLEVAVLDYIACHKDLYDVCCSVHEVVCCMNRNPKLPCPGELDFVVISALIRELCCLAYSMQTLIPPLDIAYGVDGECFNRNMYYRSFDSDFAAPFVAYHVWPPLIEDGTVIVKGEVVTKK
;
A
#
# COMPACT_ATOMS: atom_id res chain seq x y z
N ARG A 1 15.25 21.93 32.36
CA ARG A 1 15.26 20.44 32.34
C ARG A 1 14.84 20.01 30.94
N PRO A 2 15.63 19.22 30.19
CA PRO A 2 15.21 18.77 28.88
C PRO A 2 14.15 17.67 29.05
N CYS A 3 12.97 17.87 28.46
CA CYS A 3 11.94 16.85 28.39
C CYS A 3 12.47 15.66 27.58
N SER A 4 12.51 14.49 28.24
CA SER A 4 13.06 13.27 27.68
C SER A 4 12.25 12.74 26.47
N PRO A 5 12.84 11.90 25.59
CA PRO A 5 12.25 11.44 24.32
C PRO A 5 11.30 10.21 24.33
N PRO A 6 10.94 9.53 25.45
CA PRO A 6 10.28 8.22 25.35
C PRO A 6 8.78 8.26 24.99
N ARG A 7 8.11 9.43 25.07
CA ARG A 7 6.67 9.53 24.75
C ARG A 7 6.39 9.56 23.24
N LEU A 8 7.16 10.34 22.48
CA LEU A 8 7.06 10.41 21.01
C LEU A 8 7.40 9.06 20.36
N ARG A 9 8.46 8.39 20.83
CA ARG A 9 8.91 7.08 20.29
C ARG A 9 7.95 5.92 20.59
N ARG A 10 7.19 5.99 21.70
CA ARG A 10 6.16 4.97 22.02
C ARG A 10 4.91 5.15 21.17
N ALA A 11 4.48 6.40 20.95
CA ALA A 11 3.36 6.71 20.06
C ALA A 11 3.64 6.26 18.62
N SER A 12 4.88 6.45 18.14
CA SER A 12 5.28 6.00 16.80
C SER A 12 5.34 4.47 16.66
N ALA A 13 5.82 3.74 17.68
CA ALA A 13 5.84 2.28 17.66
C ALA A 13 4.44 1.66 17.69
N SER A 14 3.52 2.19 18.51
CA SER A 14 2.11 1.76 18.52
C SER A 14 1.40 2.08 17.21
N HIS A 15 1.68 3.24 16.62
CA HIS A 15 1.11 3.64 15.34
C HIS A 15 1.59 2.72 14.21
N ARG A 16 2.90 2.46 14.13
CA ARG A 16 3.49 1.50 13.18
C ARG A 16 2.86 0.12 13.29
N ALA A 17 2.73 -0.42 14.51
CA ALA A 17 2.11 -1.72 14.73
C ALA A 17 0.64 -1.74 14.27
N CYS A 18 -0.11 -0.66 14.52
CA CYS A 18 -1.50 -0.52 14.05
C CYS A 18 -1.60 -0.52 12.51
N LEU A 19 -0.70 0.19 11.83
CA LEU A 19 -0.68 0.21 10.35
C LEU A 19 -0.33 -1.16 9.76
N ILE A 20 0.62 -1.88 10.36
CA ILE A 20 0.95 -3.26 9.94
C ILE A 20 -0.24 -4.20 10.20
N ALA A 21 -0.90 -4.09 11.36
CA ALA A 21 -2.09 -4.87 11.65
C ALA A 21 -3.23 -4.57 10.66
N ARG A 22 -3.40 -3.29 10.28
CA ARG A 22 -4.37 -2.89 9.26
C ARG A 22 -4.02 -3.50 7.90
N TYR A 23 -2.77 -3.47 7.47
CA TYR A 23 -2.32 -4.12 6.23
C TYR A 23 -2.69 -5.61 6.19
N ASN A 24 -2.40 -6.33 7.27
CA ASN A 24 -2.76 -7.75 7.40
C ASN A 24 -4.28 -7.97 7.41
N PHE A 25 -5.04 -7.05 8.01
CA PHE A 25 -6.50 -7.12 7.99
C PHE A 25 -7.08 -6.92 6.58
N ILE A 26 -6.57 -5.95 5.82
CA ILE A 26 -6.98 -5.73 4.42
C ILE A 26 -6.73 -7.02 3.62
N TYR A 27 -5.54 -7.62 3.77
CA TYR A 27 -5.21 -8.90 3.13
C TYR A 27 -6.14 -10.04 3.53
N ALA A 28 -6.47 -10.17 4.82
CA ALA A 28 -7.24 -11.29 5.35
C ALA A 28 -8.75 -11.16 5.09
N LYS A 29 -9.28 -9.94 4.91
CA LYS A 29 -10.73 -9.70 4.82
C LYS A 29 -11.12 -8.94 3.55
N GLU A 30 -10.69 -7.70 3.41
CA GLU A 30 -11.16 -6.80 2.34
C GLU A 30 -10.72 -7.28 0.95
N ARG A 31 -9.55 -7.93 0.87
CA ARG A 31 -9.10 -8.65 -0.32
C ARG A 31 -10.10 -9.73 -0.73
N LEU A 32 -10.54 -10.58 0.20
CA LEU A 32 -11.49 -11.67 -0.09
C LEU A 32 -12.87 -11.12 -0.49
N GLU A 33 -13.30 -10.01 0.11
CA GLU A 33 -14.53 -9.31 -0.29
C GLU A 33 -14.42 -8.80 -1.74
N ALA A 34 -13.29 -8.19 -2.12
CA ALA A 34 -13.02 -7.79 -3.50
C ALA A 34 -12.96 -8.99 -4.46
N GLU A 35 -12.35 -10.12 -4.05
CA GLU A 35 -12.38 -11.35 -4.84
C GLU A 35 -13.81 -11.82 -5.08
N CYS A 36 -14.67 -11.80 -4.07
CA CYS A 36 -16.07 -12.20 -4.20
C CYS A 36 -16.85 -11.29 -5.16
N ILE A 37 -16.55 -9.99 -5.18
CA ILE A 37 -17.16 -9.05 -6.13
C ILE A 37 -16.66 -9.34 -7.54
N LEU A 38 -15.35 -9.43 -7.74
CA LEU A 38 -14.72 -9.65 -9.05
C LEU A 38 -15.13 -10.97 -9.69
N ARG A 39 -15.30 -12.03 -8.89
CA ARG A 39 -15.73 -13.35 -9.39
C ARG A 39 -17.12 -13.38 -10.02
N ARG A 40 -17.92 -12.32 -9.85
CA ARG A 40 -19.20 -12.15 -10.57
C ARG A 40 -19.01 -11.75 -12.03
N TYR A 41 -17.83 -11.23 -12.37
CA TYR A 41 -17.49 -10.71 -13.70
C TYR A 41 -16.36 -11.53 -14.35
N VAL A 42 -15.44 -12.07 -13.55
CA VAL A 42 -14.25 -12.79 -14.02
C VAL A 42 -14.22 -14.20 -13.45
N CYS A 43 -14.32 -15.22 -14.32
CA CYS A 43 -14.34 -16.62 -13.91
C CYS A 43 -12.96 -17.16 -13.48
N ASN A 44 -11.88 -16.62 -14.04
CA ASN A 44 -10.52 -17.09 -13.78
C ASN A 44 -9.96 -16.47 -12.49
N LEU A 45 -9.68 -17.31 -11.49
CA LEU A 45 -9.11 -16.88 -10.20
C LEU A 45 -7.75 -16.18 -10.35
N GLU A 46 -6.89 -16.64 -11.25
CA GLU A 46 -5.58 -16.03 -11.51
C GLU A 46 -5.74 -14.58 -11.99
N THR A 47 -6.70 -14.33 -12.88
CA THR A 47 -7.01 -12.96 -13.35
C THR A 47 -7.55 -12.10 -12.21
N VAL A 48 -8.45 -12.63 -11.38
CA VAL A 48 -8.99 -11.93 -10.21
C VAL A 48 -7.87 -11.52 -9.24
N GLN A 49 -6.95 -12.44 -8.94
CA GLN A 49 -5.83 -12.17 -8.03
C GLN A 49 -4.85 -11.15 -8.62
N ARG A 50 -4.57 -11.21 -9.94
CA ARG A 50 -3.77 -10.18 -10.63
C ARG A 50 -4.42 -8.80 -10.57
N ILE A 51 -5.75 -8.69 -10.76
CA ILE A 51 -6.50 -7.43 -10.64
C ILE A 51 -6.28 -6.83 -9.25
N ILE A 52 -6.43 -7.63 -8.20
CA ILE A 52 -6.26 -7.20 -6.80
C ILE A 52 -4.82 -6.78 -6.51
N TYR A 53 -3.84 -7.56 -6.97
CA TYR A 53 -2.44 -7.21 -6.82
C TYR A 53 -2.13 -5.85 -7.46
N ILE A 54 -2.60 -5.63 -8.70
CA ILE A 54 -2.42 -4.36 -9.41
C ILE A 54 -3.16 -3.22 -8.69
N ALA A 55 -4.37 -3.45 -8.16
CA ALA A 55 -5.08 -2.46 -7.36
C ALA A 55 -4.26 -2.02 -6.15
N CYS A 56 -3.65 -2.98 -5.44
CA CYS A 56 -2.75 -2.69 -4.31
C CYS A 56 -1.54 -1.86 -4.74
N VAL A 57 -0.87 -2.26 -5.81
CA VAL A 57 0.29 -1.56 -6.37
C VAL A 57 -0.04 -0.11 -6.77
N GLU A 58 -1.11 0.09 -7.52
CA GLU A 58 -1.54 1.40 -7.97
C GLU A 58 -2.05 2.28 -6.82
N SER A 59 -2.75 1.71 -5.83
CA SER A 59 -3.16 2.43 -4.61
C SER A 59 -1.98 2.96 -3.82
N PHE A 60 -0.94 2.15 -3.59
CA PHE A 60 0.27 2.60 -2.91
C PHE A 60 1.00 3.68 -3.72
N ARG A 61 1.09 3.53 -5.03
CA ARG A 61 1.68 4.54 -5.92
C ARG A 61 0.93 5.87 -5.83
N ALA A 62 -0.38 5.87 -6.02
CA ALA A 62 -1.20 7.08 -6.02
C ALA A 62 -1.15 7.80 -4.66
N ALA A 63 -1.32 7.05 -3.57
CA ALA A 63 -1.25 7.59 -2.21
C ALA A 63 0.12 8.20 -1.87
N LYS A 64 1.22 7.57 -2.30
CA LYS A 64 2.57 8.11 -2.14
C LYS A 64 2.75 9.42 -2.90
N MET A 65 2.27 9.49 -4.14
CA MET A 65 2.33 10.73 -4.94
C MET A 65 1.50 11.85 -4.31
N ALA A 66 0.31 11.55 -3.80
CA ALA A 66 -0.50 12.50 -3.05
C ALA A 66 0.21 12.98 -1.79
N PHE A 67 0.79 12.06 -1.01
CA PHE A 67 1.55 12.39 0.20
C PHE A 67 2.75 13.29 -0.09
N TRP A 68 3.51 13.00 -1.14
CA TRP A 68 4.64 13.82 -1.54
C TRP A 68 4.23 15.26 -1.86
N LYS A 69 3.13 15.46 -2.59
CA LYS A 69 2.58 16.80 -2.89
C LYS A 69 2.20 17.54 -1.60
N VAL A 70 1.49 16.87 -0.69
CA VAL A 70 1.13 17.45 0.61
C VAL A 70 2.37 17.77 1.45
N LYS A 71 3.35 16.86 1.51
CA LYS A 71 4.60 17.03 2.27
C LYS A 71 5.37 18.27 1.81
N ILE A 72 5.48 18.51 0.51
CA ILE A 72 6.13 19.71 -0.03
C ILE A 72 5.38 20.97 0.43
N ASN A 73 4.06 21.04 0.21
CA ASN A 73 3.25 22.20 0.55
C ASN A 73 3.27 22.52 2.07
N VAL A 74 3.16 21.48 2.91
CA VAL A 74 3.21 21.61 4.37
C VAL A 74 4.59 22.03 4.83
N LYS A 75 5.66 21.47 4.25
CA LYS A 75 7.04 21.86 4.55
C LYS A 75 7.28 23.33 4.25
N ASP A 76 6.86 23.81 3.08
CA ASP A 76 7.04 25.20 2.68
C ASP A 76 6.29 26.14 3.65
N THR A 77 5.05 25.82 3.98
CA THR A 77 4.22 26.60 4.92
C THR A 77 4.80 26.61 6.33
N LEU A 78 5.18 25.44 6.86
CA LEU A 78 5.72 25.33 8.22
C LEU A 78 7.11 25.95 8.34
N SER A 79 7.92 25.95 7.28
CA SER A 79 9.28 26.51 7.30
C SER A 79 9.29 28.00 7.67
N ILE A 80 8.24 28.75 7.33
CA ILE A 80 8.09 30.18 7.61
C ILE A 80 7.92 30.42 9.12
N CYS A 81 7.18 29.55 9.80
CA CYS A 81 6.85 29.68 11.22
C CYS A 81 7.81 28.90 12.13
N TYR A 82 8.61 27.99 11.56
CA TYR A 82 9.48 27.11 12.32
C TYR A 82 10.69 27.86 12.88
N ARG A 83 10.64 28.18 14.18
CA ARG A 83 11.67 28.93 14.90
C ARG A 83 12.62 28.06 15.75
N GLY A 84 13.01 26.91 15.21
CA GLY A 84 13.94 25.98 15.87
C GLY A 84 13.31 25.31 17.09
N GLY A 85 12.64 24.18 16.87
CA GLY A 85 12.01 23.37 17.91
C GLY A 85 12.87 22.20 18.38
N PRO A 86 12.40 21.43 19.39
CA PRO A 86 13.09 20.23 19.88
C PRO A 86 13.13 19.08 18.86
N THR A 87 12.27 19.11 17.84
CA THR A 87 12.21 18.14 16.74
C THR A 87 12.60 18.80 15.43
N SER A 88 13.21 18.07 14.49
CA SER A 88 13.56 18.62 13.17
C SER A 88 12.33 19.08 12.40
N LEU A 89 12.49 20.01 11.46
CA LEU A 89 11.40 20.46 10.58
C LEU A 89 10.73 19.28 9.87
N GLU A 90 11.51 18.28 9.43
CA GLU A 90 10.95 17.10 8.77
C GLU A 90 10.04 16.29 9.70
N VAL A 91 10.43 16.06 10.95
CA VAL A 91 9.59 15.37 11.94
C VAL A 91 8.31 16.18 12.21
N ALA A 92 8.44 17.50 12.36
CA ALA A 92 7.27 18.37 12.58
C ALA A 92 6.29 18.37 11.40
N VAL A 93 6.77 18.30 10.15
CA VAL A 93 5.93 18.18 8.95
C VAL A 93 5.17 16.85 8.96
N LEU A 94 5.84 15.74 9.27
CA LEU A 94 5.22 14.42 9.29
C LEU A 94 4.17 14.31 10.42
N ASP A 95 4.47 14.82 11.60
CA ASP A 95 3.53 14.90 12.72
C ASP A 95 2.30 15.75 12.37
N TYR A 96 2.51 16.89 11.71
CA TYR A 96 1.41 17.76 11.24
C TYR A 96 0.49 17.00 10.27
N ILE A 97 1.06 16.31 9.27
CA ILE A 97 0.26 15.55 8.29
C ILE A 97 -0.48 14.39 8.98
N ALA A 98 0.16 13.69 9.92
CA ALA A 98 -0.47 12.60 10.66
C ALA A 98 -1.68 13.05 11.48
N CYS A 99 -1.68 14.29 11.98
CA CYS A 99 -2.79 14.87 12.75
C CYS A 99 -3.91 15.46 11.87
N HIS A 100 -3.63 15.86 10.62
CA HIS A 100 -4.59 16.54 9.75
C HIS A 100 -5.00 15.62 8.58
N LYS A 101 -5.92 14.70 8.88
CA LYS A 101 -6.41 13.68 7.93
C LYS A 101 -7.15 14.28 6.73
N ASP A 102 -7.71 15.48 6.89
CA ASP A 102 -8.43 16.25 5.88
C ASP A 102 -7.52 16.74 4.74
N LEU A 103 -6.20 16.76 4.94
CA LEU A 103 -5.23 17.10 3.88
C LEU A 103 -5.22 16.08 2.74
N TYR A 104 -5.70 14.86 2.98
CA TYR A 104 -5.66 13.79 1.98
C TYR A 104 -6.99 13.67 1.23
N ASP A 105 -6.98 14.09 -0.04
CA ASP A 105 -8.07 13.77 -0.97
C ASP A 105 -7.96 12.31 -1.47
N VAL A 106 -8.49 11.40 -0.66
CA VAL A 106 -8.57 9.98 -1.02
C VAL A 106 -9.46 9.74 -2.24
N CYS A 107 -10.47 10.58 -2.50
CA CYS A 107 -11.38 10.41 -3.63
C CYS A 107 -10.65 10.65 -4.96
N CYS A 108 -9.79 11.68 -5.03
CA CYS A 108 -8.90 11.89 -6.17
C CYS A 108 -7.98 10.69 -6.40
N SER A 109 -7.38 10.14 -5.34
CA SER A 109 -6.48 8.99 -5.45
C SER A 109 -7.21 7.72 -5.90
N VAL A 110 -8.40 7.45 -5.38
CA VAL A 110 -9.25 6.33 -5.83
C VAL A 110 -9.59 6.47 -7.31
N HIS A 111 -9.98 7.67 -7.75
CA HIS A 111 -10.28 7.93 -9.16
C HIS A 111 -9.05 7.73 -10.07
N GLU A 112 -7.88 8.21 -9.64
CA GLU A 112 -6.60 8.00 -10.36
C GLU A 112 -6.30 6.51 -10.50
N VAL A 113 -6.41 5.73 -9.42
CA VAL A 113 -6.17 4.28 -9.45
C VAL A 113 -7.13 3.57 -10.40
N VAL A 114 -8.44 3.86 -10.32
CA VAL A 114 -9.43 3.27 -11.24
C VAL A 114 -9.10 3.60 -12.69
N CYS A 115 -8.73 4.85 -12.99
CA CYS A 115 -8.31 5.26 -14.33
C CYS A 115 -7.04 4.52 -14.81
N CYS A 116 -6.04 4.37 -13.94
CA CYS A 116 -4.81 3.63 -14.25
C CYS A 116 -5.10 2.15 -14.51
N MET A 117 -5.93 1.52 -13.67
CA MET A 117 -6.33 0.13 -13.84
C MET A 117 -7.12 -0.10 -15.13
N ASN A 118 -8.11 0.76 -15.44
CA ASN A 118 -8.90 0.66 -16.67
C ASN A 118 -8.04 0.88 -17.95
N ARG A 119 -6.86 1.48 -17.84
CA ARG A 119 -5.92 1.65 -18.97
C ARG A 119 -4.80 0.61 -18.99
N ASN A 120 -4.77 -0.33 -18.04
CA ASN A 120 -3.69 -1.29 -17.90
C ASN A 120 -3.84 -2.44 -18.90
N PRO A 121 -2.89 -2.63 -19.85
CA PRO A 121 -3.01 -3.66 -20.87
C PRO A 121 -2.88 -5.10 -20.34
N LYS A 122 -2.44 -5.28 -19.09
CA LYS A 122 -2.37 -6.60 -18.43
C LYS A 122 -3.69 -7.05 -17.82
N LEU A 123 -4.67 -6.15 -17.74
CA LEU A 123 -5.98 -6.40 -17.15
C LEU A 123 -7.05 -6.61 -18.23
N PRO A 124 -8.17 -7.27 -17.89
CA PRO A 124 -9.33 -7.37 -18.77
C PRO A 124 -9.77 -5.99 -19.28
N CYS A 125 -10.34 -5.97 -20.49
CA CYS A 125 -10.77 -4.72 -21.13
C CYS A 125 -11.87 -4.03 -20.30
N PRO A 126 -11.87 -2.69 -20.16
CA PRO A 126 -12.91 -1.96 -19.42
C PRO A 126 -14.34 -2.21 -19.89
N GLY A 127 -14.53 -2.62 -21.15
CA GLY A 127 -15.84 -3.02 -21.68
C GLY A 127 -16.41 -4.28 -21.01
N GLU A 128 -15.57 -5.09 -20.37
CA GLU A 128 -15.95 -6.29 -19.62
C GLU A 128 -16.12 -6.00 -18.12
N LEU A 129 -15.35 -5.05 -17.58
CA LEU A 129 -15.33 -4.73 -16.15
C LEU A 129 -14.75 -3.33 -15.90
N ASP A 130 -15.52 -2.46 -15.26
CA ASP A 130 -14.99 -1.21 -14.67
C ASP A 130 -14.46 -1.48 -13.26
N PHE A 131 -13.18 -1.23 -13.01
CA PHE A 131 -12.55 -1.47 -11.71
C PHE A 131 -13.05 -0.58 -10.57
N VAL A 132 -13.96 0.37 -10.84
CA VAL A 132 -14.71 1.09 -9.80
C VAL A 132 -15.47 0.15 -8.85
N VAL A 133 -15.81 -1.07 -9.28
CA VAL A 133 -16.53 -2.05 -8.44
C VAL A 133 -15.74 -2.50 -7.20
N ILE A 134 -14.40 -2.36 -7.20
CA ILE A 134 -13.54 -2.63 -6.04
C ILE A 134 -13.03 -1.35 -5.38
N SER A 135 -13.68 -0.20 -5.62
CA SER A 135 -13.31 1.10 -5.04
C SER A 135 -13.24 1.11 -3.51
N ALA A 136 -13.99 0.24 -2.83
CA ALA A 136 -13.90 0.06 -1.38
C ALA A 136 -12.49 -0.43 -0.97
N LEU A 137 -11.97 -1.49 -1.61
CA LEU A 137 -10.62 -1.98 -1.37
C LEU A 137 -9.57 -0.93 -1.74
N ILE A 138 -9.72 -0.29 -2.90
CA ILE A 138 -8.81 0.77 -3.38
C ILE A 138 -8.72 1.91 -2.37
N ARG A 139 -9.87 2.35 -1.82
CA ARG A 139 -9.94 3.41 -0.81
C ARG A 139 -9.17 3.03 0.46
N GLU A 140 -9.37 1.83 0.98
CA GLU A 140 -8.70 1.38 2.20
C GLU A 140 -7.18 1.27 2.02
N LEU A 141 -6.73 0.76 0.88
CA LEU A 141 -5.32 0.73 0.51
C LEU A 141 -4.72 2.13 0.36
N CYS A 142 -5.43 3.06 -0.31
CA CYS A 142 -5.02 4.45 -0.46
C CYS A 142 -4.88 5.16 0.90
N CYS A 143 -5.84 4.98 1.81
CA CYS A 143 -5.79 5.51 3.18
C CYS A 143 -4.61 4.94 3.97
N LEU A 144 -4.42 3.63 3.90
CA LEU A 144 -3.34 2.94 4.59
C LEU A 144 -1.97 3.39 4.10
N ALA A 145 -1.75 3.35 2.78
CA ALA A 145 -0.48 3.72 2.15
C ALA A 145 -0.11 5.18 2.43
N TYR A 146 -1.08 6.10 2.40
CA TYR A 146 -0.87 7.50 2.78
C TYR A 146 -0.42 7.63 4.23
N SER A 147 -1.10 6.94 5.15
CA SER A 147 -0.76 6.96 6.58
C SER A 147 0.63 6.37 6.85
N MET A 148 1.01 5.32 6.12
CA MET A 148 2.33 4.70 6.20
C MET A 148 3.49 5.63 5.86
N GLN A 149 3.26 6.66 5.02
CA GLN A 149 4.29 7.65 4.67
C GLN A 149 4.59 8.64 5.80
N THR A 150 3.77 8.69 6.85
CA THR A 150 4.03 9.53 8.05
C THR A 150 5.07 8.92 8.99
N LEU A 151 5.44 7.66 8.80
CA LEU A 151 6.41 6.96 9.64
C LEU A 151 7.86 7.31 9.26
N ILE A 152 8.78 7.12 10.21
CA ILE A 152 10.22 7.24 10.00
C ILE A 152 10.88 5.95 10.54
N PRO A 153 11.45 5.10 9.67
CA PRO A 153 11.30 5.09 8.20
C PRO A 153 9.85 4.85 7.73
N PRO A 154 9.48 5.25 6.50
CA PRO A 154 8.15 4.96 5.95
C PRO A 154 7.98 3.47 5.66
N LEU A 155 6.74 3.00 5.75
CA LEU A 155 6.36 1.67 5.25
C LEU A 155 5.91 1.76 3.80
N ASP A 156 6.25 0.76 3.01
CA ASP A 156 5.89 0.67 1.60
C ASP A 156 5.74 -0.78 1.16
N ILE A 157 5.40 -1.01 -0.09
CA ILE A 157 5.32 -2.34 -0.69
C ILE A 157 6.50 -2.61 -1.64
N ALA A 158 6.87 -3.89 -1.76
CA ALA A 158 7.75 -4.33 -2.84
C ALA A 158 6.95 -4.75 -4.08
N TYR A 159 7.34 -4.20 -5.24
CA TYR A 159 6.78 -4.55 -6.53
C TYR A 159 7.40 -5.86 -7.03
N GLY A 160 6.55 -6.76 -7.50
CA GLY A 160 6.94 -8.00 -8.14
C GLY A 160 7.19 -7.78 -9.62
N VAL A 161 8.12 -8.56 -10.17
CA VAL A 161 8.39 -8.59 -11.61
C VAL A 161 7.81 -9.88 -12.18
N ASP A 162 7.16 -9.80 -13.34
CA ASP A 162 6.63 -10.99 -14.03
C ASP A 162 7.76 -11.98 -14.33
N GLY A 163 7.57 -13.25 -13.95
CA GLY A 163 8.56 -14.30 -14.18
C GLY A 163 9.77 -14.26 -13.24
N GLU A 164 9.73 -13.51 -12.13
CA GLU A 164 10.81 -13.53 -11.15
C GLU A 164 10.97 -14.90 -10.48
N CYS A 165 12.20 -15.20 -10.02
CA CYS A 165 12.45 -16.38 -9.21
C CYS A 165 11.76 -16.25 -7.86
N PHE A 166 11.15 -17.34 -7.38
CA PHE A 166 10.56 -17.38 -6.06
C PHE A 166 11.60 -17.09 -4.98
N ASN A 167 11.33 -16.06 -4.16
CA ASN A 167 12.14 -15.70 -3.02
C ASN A 167 11.37 -15.96 -1.71
N ARG A 168 11.84 -16.95 -0.94
CA ARG A 168 11.20 -17.35 0.33
C ARG A 168 11.25 -16.28 1.43
N ASN A 169 12.15 -15.30 1.33
CA ASN A 169 12.21 -14.18 2.27
C ASN A 169 11.13 -13.13 1.96
N MET A 170 10.75 -13.00 0.69
CA MET A 170 9.76 -12.04 0.22
C MET A 170 8.33 -12.58 0.28
N TYR A 171 8.15 -13.87 -0.01
CA TYR A 171 6.82 -14.43 -0.29
C TYR A 171 6.53 -15.75 0.43
N TYR A 172 5.26 -15.93 0.78
CA TYR A 172 4.65 -17.25 0.92
C TYR A 172 4.16 -17.76 -0.44
N ARG A 173 4.15 -19.08 -0.61
CA ARG A 173 3.47 -19.72 -1.73
C ARG A 173 2.02 -19.98 -1.33
N SER A 174 1.08 -19.63 -2.20
CA SER A 174 -0.32 -20.02 -2.05
C SER A 174 -0.47 -21.54 -2.11
N PHE A 175 -1.56 -22.06 -1.56
CA PHE A 175 -1.80 -23.51 -1.45
C PHE A 175 -1.91 -24.22 -2.80
N ASP A 176 -2.29 -23.50 -3.86
CA ASP A 176 -2.46 -24.00 -5.23
C ASP A 176 -1.18 -23.91 -6.07
N SER A 177 -0.04 -23.57 -5.45
CA SER A 177 1.26 -23.50 -6.10
C SER A 177 1.87 -24.88 -6.36
N ASP A 178 2.59 -25.02 -7.48
CA ASP A 178 3.59 -26.08 -7.66
C ASP A 178 4.87 -25.71 -6.90
N PHE A 179 5.13 -26.39 -5.78
CA PHE A 179 6.29 -26.13 -4.92
C PHE A 179 7.65 -26.49 -5.57
N ALA A 180 7.65 -27.27 -6.66
CA ALA A 180 8.86 -27.54 -7.43
C ALA A 180 9.13 -26.45 -8.49
N ALA A 181 8.15 -25.61 -8.84
CA ALA A 181 8.34 -24.55 -9.82
C ALA A 181 9.25 -23.43 -9.27
N PRO A 182 10.32 -23.03 -9.99
CA PRO A 182 11.25 -22.01 -9.52
C PRO A 182 10.73 -20.58 -9.72
N PHE A 183 9.81 -20.35 -10.66
CA PHE A 183 9.34 -19.02 -11.05
C PHE A 183 7.96 -18.69 -10.50
N VAL A 184 7.76 -17.41 -10.22
CA VAL A 184 6.45 -16.83 -9.89
C VAL A 184 5.61 -16.74 -11.17
N ALA A 185 4.44 -17.38 -11.14
CA ALA A 185 3.45 -17.29 -12.21
C ALA A 185 2.65 -15.97 -12.11
N TYR A 186 2.29 -15.57 -10.89
CA TYR A 186 1.71 -14.27 -10.58
C TYR A 186 1.74 -13.97 -9.08
N HIS A 187 1.61 -12.70 -8.75
CA HIS A 187 1.52 -12.19 -7.38
C HIS A 187 0.07 -12.06 -6.93
N VAL A 188 -0.19 -12.47 -5.70
CA VAL A 188 -1.50 -12.35 -5.05
C VAL A 188 -1.52 -11.13 -4.13
N TRP A 189 -0.44 -10.93 -3.38
CA TRP A 189 -0.31 -9.82 -2.43
C TRP A 189 1.14 -9.36 -2.33
N PRO A 190 1.42 -8.04 -2.36
CA PRO A 190 2.79 -7.57 -2.27
C PRO A 190 3.38 -7.78 -0.86
N PRO A 191 4.71 -7.86 -0.71
CA PRO A 191 5.37 -7.79 0.59
C PRO A 191 5.36 -6.36 1.11
N LEU A 192 5.21 -6.20 2.43
CA LEU A 192 5.41 -4.93 3.11
C LEU A 192 6.88 -4.80 3.50
N ILE A 193 7.48 -3.66 3.14
CA ILE A 193 8.88 -3.35 3.35
C ILE A 193 9.05 -2.10 4.22
N GLU A 194 10.16 -2.09 4.96
CA GLU A 194 10.65 -0.95 5.73
C GLU A 194 12.16 -0.89 5.52
N ASP A 195 12.66 0.23 4.99
CA ASP A 195 14.09 0.45 4.74
C ASP A 195 14.77 -0.73 4.00
N GLY A 196 14.13 -1.21 2.93
CA GLY A 196 14.61 -2.34 2.13
C GLY A 196 14.46 -3.72 2.77
N THR A 197 13.94 -3.81 3.99
CA THR A 197 13.72 -5.07 4.71
C THR A 197 12.27 -5.50 4.65
N VAL A 198 12.01 -6.78 4.35
CA VAL A 198 10.66 -7.35 4.39
C VAL A 198 10.20 -7.52 5.83
N ILE A 199 9.12 -6.84 6.19
CA ILE A 199 8.50 -6.94 7.52
C ILE A 199 7.23 -7.78 7.51
N VAL A 200 6.53 -7.85 6.37
CA VAL A 200 5.42 -8.77 6.12
C VAL A 200 5.64 -9.38 4.75
N LYS A 201 5.65 -10.71 4.67
CA LYS A 201 5.80 -11.41 3.39
C LYS A 201 4.54 -11.22 2.54
N GLY A 202 4.75 -11.10 1.24
CA GLY A 202 3.67 -11.17 0.26
C GLY A 202 3.24 -12.61 0.02
N GLU A 203 2.39 -12.78 -0.99
CA GLU A 203 1.89 -14.07 -1.44
C GLU A 203 1.99 -14.18 -2.95
N VAL A 204 2.45 -15.33 -3.44
CA VAL A 204 2.61 -15.64 -4.86
C VAL A 204 2.11 -17.04 -5.19
N VAL A 205 1.74 -17.22 -6.46
CA VAL A 205 1.49 -18.54 -7.05
C VAL A 205 2.63 -18.90 -7.98
N THR A 206 3.09 -20.14 -7.91
CA THR A 206 4.11 -20.70 -8.81
C THR A 206 3.52 -21.85 -9.61
N LYS A 207 3.79 -21.92 -10.91
CA LYS A 207 3.28 -22.98 -11.81
C LYS A 207 4.40 -23.45 -12.74
N LYS A 208 4.31 -24.69 -13.22
CA LYS A 208 5.15 -25.22 -14.31
C LYS A 208 4.66 -24.77 -15.67
#